data_AF-A0A444Z1J5-F1
#
_entry.id   AF-A0A444Z1J5-F1
#
_cell.length_a   1.000
_cell.length_b   1.000
_cell.length_c   1.000
_cell.angle_alpha   90.00
_cell.angle_beta   90.00
_cell.angle_gamma   90.00
#
_symmetry.space_group_name_H-M   'P 1'
#
loop_
_entity.id
_entity.type
_entity.pdbx_description
1 polymer ?
#
loop_
_entity_poly.entity_id
_entity_poly.type
_entity_poly.pdbx_seq_one_letter_code
_entity_poly.pdbx_strand_id
1 'polypeptide(L)'
;MMALNYGNFVGLKFSYIVYELERSDASTKAPSWPVGVDGVHPPTKIPIPVPPSPSAKGNEPQRRPLQLSKQGQVLEIAIETAANVILDLKNSLNDWDSKVGDGDCGSTVSPVLKIVYYSC
;
A
#
# COMPACT_ATOMS: atom_id res chain seq x y z
N MET A 1 -30.24 -26.42 -7.96
CA MET A 1 -30.47 -25.42 -6.90
C MET A 1 -29.53 -25.75 -5.76
N MET A 2 -28.33 -25.17 -5.74
CA MET A 2 -27.36 -25.38 -4.66
C MET A 2 -27.40 -24.15 -3.77
N ALA A 3 -28.02 -24.28 -2.60
CA ALA A 3 -27.94 -23.29 -1.55
C ALA A 3 -26.49 -23.25 -1.05
N LEU A 4 -25.72 -22.25 -1.50
CA LEU A 4 -24.43 -21.98 -0.90
C LEU A 4 -24.67 -21.59 0.56
N ASN A 5 -24.05 -22.37 1.44
CA ASN A 5 -24.26 -22.37 2.87
C ASN A 5 -23.70 -21.07 3.47
N TYR A 6 -24.53 -20.02 3.50
CA TYR A 6 -24.20 -18.69 4.00
C TYR A 6 -23.56 -18.72 5.40
N GLY A 7 -23.90 -19.72 6.24
CA GLY A 7 -23.33 -19.88 7.59
C GLY A 7 -21.82 -20.14 7.61
N ASN A 8 -21.28 -20.86 6.61
CA ASN A 8 -19.85 -21.18 6.56
C ASN A 8 -18.98 -19.99 6.16
N PHE A 9 -19.49 -19.10 5.31
CA PHE A 9 -18.75 -17.92 4.84
C PHE A 9 -18.59 -16.87 5.94
N VAL A 10 -19.63 -16.69 6.77
CA VAL A 10 -19.60 -15.75 7.90
C VAL A 10 -18.70 -16.28 9.02
N GLY A 11 -18.75 -17.59 9.30
CA GLY A 11 -17.87 -18.24 10.28
C GLY A 11 -16.39 -18.17 9.91
N LEU A 12 -16.04 -18.36 8.63
CA LEU A 12 -14.67 -18.22 8.14
C LEU A 12 -14.17 -16.77 8.20
N LYS A 13 -15.01 -15.78 7.86
CA LYS A 13 -14.66 -14.35 8.00
C LYS A 13 -14.43 -13.96 9.47
N PHE A 14 -15.30 -14.40 10.38
CA PHE A 14 -15.11 -14.14 11.81
C PHE A 14 -13.85 -14.80 12.35
N SER A 15 -13.60 -16.06 11.99
CA SER A 15 -12.39 -16.78 12.42
C SER A 15 -11.11 -16.12 11.90
N TYR A 16 -11.11 -15.59 10.68
CA TYR A 16 -9.96 -14.91 10.10
C TYR A 16 -9.67 -13.56 10.79
N ILE A 17 -10.72 -12.77 11.09
CA ILE A 17 -10.58 -11.49 11.79
C ILE A 17 -10.10 -11.69 13.24
N VAL A 18 -10.65 -12.68 13.94
CA VAL A 18 -10.22 -13.01 15.31
C VAL A 18 -8.75 -13.48 15.32
N TYR A 19 -8.34 -14.24 14.31
CA TYR A 19 -6.95 -14.69 14.14
C TYR A 19 -5.98 -13.54 13.81
N GLU A 20 -6.39 -12.56 13.00
CA GLU A 20 -5.56 -11.38 12.71
C GLU A 20 -5.38 -10.48 13.94
N LEU A 21 -6.42 -10.30 14.74
CA LEU A 21 -6.35 -9.50 15.97
C LEU A 21 -5.38 -10.12 16.98
N GLU A 22 -5.46 -11.44 17.19
CA GLU A 22 -4.58 -12.17 18.12
C GLU A 22 -3.11 -12.07 17.72
N ARG A 23 -2.81 -12.09 16.41
CA ARG A 23 -1.44 -11.94 15.91
C ARG A 23 -0.92 -10.51 16.01
N SER A 24 -1.80 -9.51 15.90
CA SER A 24 -1.44 -8.10 16.08
C SER A 24 -1.12 -7.77 17.54
N ASP A 25 -1.83 -8.40 18.48
CA ASP A 25 -1.62 -8.19 19.92
C ASP A 25 -0.58 -9.15 20.54
N ALA A 26 -0.03 -10.07 19.74
CA ALA A 26 0.98 -11.01 20.20
C ALA A 26 2.27 -10.29 20.64
N SER A 27 2.85 -10.73 21.76
CA SER A 27 4.09 -10.19 22.28
C SER A 27 5.22 -10.33 21.25
N THR A 28 5.88 -9.21 20.93
CA THR A 28 6.98 -9.16 19.96
C THR A 28 8.23 -8.55 20.58
N LYS A 29 9.39 -9.01 20.11
CA LYS A 29 10.71 -8.50 20.52
C LYS A 29 11.28 -7.48 19.51
N ALA A 30 10.43 -6.97 18.61
CA ALA A 30 10.87 -5.98 17.63
C ALA A 30 11.38 -4.70 18.33
N PRO A 31 12.53 -4.11 17.92
CA PRO A 31 13.23 -3.04 18.66
C PRO A 31 12.47 -1.70 18.84
N SER A 32 11.21 -1.62 18.43
CA SER A 32 10.40 -0.39 18.48
C SER A 32 8.89 -0.68 18.60
N TRP A 33 8.50 -1.92 18.90
CA TRP A 33 7.10 -2.22 19.14
C TRP A 33 6.64 -1.56 20.44
N PRO A 34 5.46 -0.92 20.49
CA PRO A 34 4.92 -0.42 21.73
C PRO A 34 4.62 -1.64 22.61
N VAL A 35 5.51 -1.92 23.57
CA VAL A 35 5.13 -2.73 24.71
C VAL A 35 3.94 -2.02 25.36
N GLY A 36 2.84 -2.75 25.55
CA GLY A 36 1.62 -2.22 26.15
C GLY A 36 1.88 -1.43 27.43
N VAL A 37 0.88 -0.62 27.80
CA VAL A 37 0.80 0.50 28.77
C VAL A 37 1.69 0.52 30.04
N ASP A 38 2.42 -0.53 30.40
CA ASP A 38 3.18 -0.67 31.64
C ASP A 38 4.69 -0.95 31.47
N GLY A 39 5.25 -0.87 30.25
CA GLY A 39 6.68 -1.13 29.99
C GLY A 39 7.59 0.10 30.03
N VAL A 40 8.75 0.02 30.70
CA VAL A 40 9.79 1.06 30.64
C VAL A 40 10.30 1.20 29.21
N HIS A 41 10.11 2.39 28.62
CA HIS A 41 10.59 2.72 27.28
C HIS A 41 12.13 2.78 27.25
N PRO A 42 12.83 1.98 26.43
CA PRO A 42 14.22 2.24 26.14
C PRO A 42 14.35 3.60 25.42
N PRO A 43 15.40 4.39 25.69
CA PRO A 43 15.57 5.70 25.07
C PRO A 43 15.54 5.59 23.54
N THR A 44 14.62 6.34 22.92
CA THR A 44 14.27 6.31 21.47
C THR A 44 15.43 6.72 20.53
N LYS A 45 16.59 7.10 21.06
CA LYS A 45 17.74 7.57 20.27
C LYS A 45 18.94 6.65 20.49
N ILE A 46 18.94 5.51 19.83
CA ILE A 46 20.21 4.95 19.36
C ILE A 46 20.50 5.74 18.08
N PRO A 47 21.56 6.58 18.03
CA PRO A 47 21.94 7.23 16.78
C PRO A 47 22.45 6.13 15.85
N ILE A 48 21.54 5.59 15.01
CA ILE A 48 21.94 4.73 13.91
C ILE A 48 22.65 5.68 12.92
N PRO A 49 23.93 5.43 12.56
CA PRO A 49 24.58 6.19 11.52
C PRO A 49 23.72 6.08 10.26
N VAL A 50 23.09 7.18 9.86
CA VAL A 50 22.34 7.24 8.62
C VAL A 50 23.37 7.06 7.50
N PRO A 51 23.26 6.02 6.65
CA PRO A 51 24.15 5.91 5.51
C PRO A 51 24.03 7.21 4.72
N PRO A 52 25.14 7.77 4.18
CA PRO A 52 25.08 8.99 3.41
C PRO A 52 24.01 8.82 2.32
N SER A 53 22.94 9.60 2.43
CA SER A 53 21.91 9.64 1.41
C SER A 53 22.62 9.88 0.08
N PRO A 54 22.31 9.12 -0.99
CA PRO A 54 22.75 9.49 -2.32
C PRO A 54 22.39 10.97 -2.48
N SER A 55 23.41 11.81 -2.50
CA SER A 55 23.23 13.24 -2.59
C SER A 55 22.31 13.48 -3.77
N ALA A 56 21.33 14.38 -3.63
CA ALA A 56 20.51 14.89 -4.72
C ALA A 56 21.34 15.67 -5.78
N LYS A 57 22.62 15.30 -5.97
CA LYS A 57 23.45 15.57 -7.14
C LYS A 57 23.03 14.65 -8.30
N GLY A 58 21.74 14.58 -8.54
CA GLY A 58 21.15 14.15 -9.80
C GLY A 58 20.27 15.30 -10.26
N ASN A 59 20.87 16.33 -10.85
CA ASN A 59 20.12 17.40 -11.53
C ASN A 59 19.45 16.89 -12.82
N GLU A 60 19.59 15.61 -13.16
CA GLU A 60 18.79 14.99 -14.20
C GLU A 60 17.43 14.61 -13.62
N PRO A 61 16.31 15.12 -14.17
CA PRO A 61 15.00 14.56 -13.86
C PRO A 61 15.03 13.06 -14.16
N GLN A 62 14.57 12.23 -13.24
CA GLN A 62 14.37 10.80 -13.49
C GLN A 62 13.35 10.66 -14.62
N ARG A 63 13.85 10.50 -15.85
CA ARG A 63 13.06 10.37 -17.06
C ARG A 63 12.94 8.91 -17.44
N ARG A 64 11.85 8.58 -18.13
CA ARG A 64 11.75 7.32 -18.86
C ARG A 64 12.97 7.16 -19.78
N PRO A 65 13.64 6.01 -19.78
CA PRO A 65 14.77 5.75 -20.66
C PRO A 65 14.38 5.91 -22.14
N LEU A 66 15.29 6.41 -22.97
CA LEU A 66 15.08 6.54 -24.43
C LEU A 66 14.72 5.21 -25.10
N GLN A 67 15.23 4.09 -24.56
CA GLN A 67 14.94 2.76 -25.07
C GLN A 67 14.71 1.80 -23.90
N LEU A 68 13.60 1.07 -23.97
CA LEU A 68 13.27 0.05 -22.97
C LEU A 68 13.91 -1.29 -23.34
N SER A 69 14.38 -1.99 -22.31
CA SER A 69 14.67 -3.42 -22.41
C SER A 69 13.37 -4.22 -22.61
N LYS A 70 13.48 -5.51 -22.96
CA LYS A 70 12.31 -6.40 -23.05
C LYS A 70 11.50 -6.42 -21.74
N GLN A 71 12.21 -6.44 -20.61
CA GLN A 71 11.62 -6.39 -19.27
C GLN A 71 10.97 -5.02 -18.99
N GLY A 72 11.61 -3.93 -19.44
CA GLY A 72 11.06 -2.58 -19.32
C GLY A 72 9.72 -2.43 -20.06
N GLN A 73 9.61 -3.00 -21.27
CA GLN A 73 8.35 -3.01 -22.03
C GLN A 73 7.24 -3.77 -21.30
N VAL A 74 7.56 -4.95 -20.75
CA VAL A 74 6.58 -5.74 -19.97
C VAL A 74 6.12 -4.98 -18.72
N LEU A 75 7.05 -4.34 -18.02
CA LEU A 75 6.75 -3.53 -16.84
C LEU A 75 5.85 -2.34 -17.19
N GLU A 76 6.13 -1.66 -18.30
CA GLU A 76 5.35 -0.50 -18.72
C GLU A 76 3.92 -0.86 -19.10
N ILE A 77 3.72 -1.94 -19.86
CA ILE A 77 2.39 -2.49 -20.16
C ILE A 77 1.64 -2.85 -18.88
N ALA A 78 2.33 -3.44 -17.89
CA ALA A 78 1.74 -3.78 -16.61
C ALA A 78 1.30 -2.53 -15.83
N ILE A 79 2.13 -1.48 -15.82
CA ILE A 79 1.81 -0.19 -15.19
C ILE A 79 0.62 0.47 -15.89
N GLU A 80 0.62 0.51 -17.23
CA GLU A 80 -0.47 1.08 -18.03
C GLU A 80 -1.80 0.36 -17.76
N THR A 81 -1.77 -0.96 -17.77
CA THR A 81 -2.95 -1.80 -17.50
C THR A 81 -3.47 -1.57 -16.07
N ALA A 82 -2.58 -1.56 -15.08
CA ALA A 82 -2.95 -1.30 -13.69
C ALA A 82 -3.55 0.12 -13.53
N ALA A 83 -2.95 1.13 -14.17
CA ALA A 83 -3.44 2.50 -14.12
C ALA A 83 -4.86 2.64 -14.68
N ASN A 84 -5.14 2.01 -15.83
CA ASN A 84 -6.47 2.01 -16.44
C ASN A 84 -7.51 1.37 -15.52
N VAL A 85 -7.20 0.20 -14.94
CA VAL A 85 -8.09 -0.47 -13.99
C VAL A 85 -8.39 0.41 -12.77
N ILE A 86 -7.37 1.08 -12.21
CA ILE A 86 -7.58 1.95 -11.05
C ILE A 86 -8.39 3.20 -11.43
N LEU A 87 -8.19 3.76 -12.62
CA LEU A 87 -8.99 4.89 -13.14
C LEU A 87 -10.47 4.51 -13.29
N ASP A 88 -10.76 3.31 -13.79
CA ASP A 88 -12.13 2.80 -13.89
C ASP A 88 -12.77 2.59 -12.51
N LEU A 89 -11.96 2.21 -11.52
CA LEU A 89 -12.39 2.04 -10.12
C LEU A 89 -12.51 3.35 -9.34
N LYS A 90 -12.18 4.51 -9.92
CA LYS A 90 -12.14 5.81 -9.22
C LYS A 90 -13.34 6.05 -8.30
N ASN A 91 -14.56 5.91 -8.83
CA ASN A 91 -15.76 6.19 -8.04
C ASN A 91 -15.94 5.16 -6.93
N SER A 92 -15.66 3.89 -7.20
CA SER A 92 -15.69 2.84 -6.16
C SER A 92 -14.68 3.10 -5.05
N LEU A 93 -13.50 3.62 -5.38
CA LEU A 93 -12.50 4.00 -4.38
C LEU A 93 -12.99 5.15 -3.50
N ASN A 94 -13.60 6.19 -4.08
CA ASN A 94 -14.22 7.26 -3.30
C ASN A 94 -15.38 6.73 -2.44
N ASP A 95 -16.21 5.83 -2.98
CA ASP A 95 -17.34 5.26 -2.25
C ASP A 95 -16.88 4.42 -1.06
N TRP A 96 -15.81 3.64 -1.21
CA TRP A 96 -15.24 2.85 -0.10
C TRP A 96 -14.57 3.73 0.94
N ASP A 97 -13.81 4.72 0.48
CA ASP A 97 -13.12 5.68 1.34
C ASP A 97 -14.11 6.54 2.15
N SER A 98 -15.23 6.94 1.56
CA SER A 98 -16.25 7.74 2.24
C SER A 98 -16.88 7.09 3.49
N LYS A 99 -16.73 5.76 3.65
CA LYS A 99 -17.31 5.03 4.79
C LYS A 99 -16.56 5.29 6.10
N VAL A 100 -15.26 5.55 6.03
CA VAL A 100 -14.37 5.70 7.21
C VAL A 100 -13.28 6.76 7.01
N GLY A 101 -13.30 7.48 5.87
CA GLY A 101 -12.36 8.51 5.45
C GLY A 101 -13.07 9.72 4.85
N ASP A 102 -12.37 10.51 4.03
CA ASP A 102 -12.91 11.75 3.43
C ASP A 102 -13.52 11.55 2.04
N GLY A 103 -13.40 10.36 1.47
CA GLY A 103 -14.06 9.98 0.22
C GLY A 103 -13.38 10.53 -1.02
N ASP A 104 -12.09 10.87 -0.90
CA ASP A 104 -11.32 11.48 -1.98
C ASP A 104 -10.27 10.54 -2.61
N CYS A 105 -10.05 9.35 -2.06
CA CYS A 105 -8.96 8.46 -2.47
C CYS A 105 -8.84 8.29 -4.00
N GLY A 106 -9.95 7.95 -4.69
CA GLY A 106 -10.00 7.84 -6.15
C GLY A 106 -9.74 9.16 -6.87
N SER A 107 -10.29 10.26 -6.37
CA SER A 107 -10.06 11.63 -6.86
C SER A 107 -8.61 12.07 -6.69
N THR A 108 -7.93 11.62 -5.63
CA THR A 108 -6.54 11.92 -5.30
C THR A 108 -5.57 11.12 -6.18
N VAL A 109 -5.83 9.83 -6.42
CA VAL A 109 -4.92 8.98 -7.24
C VAL A 109 -5.09 9.18 -8.74
N SER A 110 -6.28 9.58 -9.22
CA SER A 110 -6.55 9.71 -10.66
C SER A 110 -5.60 10.68 -11.41
N PRO A 111 -5.29 11.89 -10.89
CA PRO A 111 -4.34 12.80 -11.51
C PRO A 111 -2.92 12.21 -11.57
N VAL A 112 -2.50 11.51 -10.51
CA VAL A 112 -1.17 10.89 -10.42
C VAL A 112 -1.02 9.75 -11.43
N LEU A 113 -2.04 8.90 -11.56
CA LEU A 113 -2.04 7.81 -12.55
C LEU A 113 -2.01 8.32 -13.98
N LYS A 114 -2.67 9.45 -14.27
CA LYS A 114 -2.58 10.09 -15.58
C LYS A 114 -1.16 10.58 -15.86
N ILE A 115 -0.46 11.13 -14.88
CA ILE A 115 0.95 11.53 -15.05
C ILE A 115 1.81 10.32 -15.41
N VAL A 116 1.64 9.19 -14.71
CA VAL A 116 2.35 7.95 -15.00
C VAL A 116 2.02 7.43 -16.40
N TYR A 117 0.75 7.44 -16.79
CA TYR A 117 0.28 7.01 -18.10
C TYR A 117 0.87 7.85 -19.24
N TYR A 118 0.83 9.19 -19.13
CA TYR A 118 1.40 10.10 -20.14
C TYR A 118 2.93 10.16 -20.14
N SER A 119 3.58 9.56 -19.15
CA SER A 119 5.03 9.43 -19.09
C SER A 119 5.53 8.08 -19.62
N CYS A 120 4.61 7.12 -19.84
CA CYS A 120 4.85 5.87 -20.57
C CYS A 120 4.70 6.07 -22.09
#